data_AF-M2PL71-F1
#
_entry.id   AF-M2PL71-F1
#
_cell.length_a   1.000
_cell.length_b   1.000
_cell.length_c   1.000
_cell.angle_alpha   90.00
_cell.angle_beta   90.00
_cell.angle_gamma   90.00
#
_symmetry.space_group_name_H-M   'P 1'
#
loop_
_entity.id
_entity.type
_entity.pdbx_description
1 polymer ?
#
loop_
_entity_poly.entity_id
_entity_poly.type
_entity_poly.pdbx_seq_one_letter_code
_entity_poly.pdbx_strand_id
1 'polypeptide(L)'
;MEGAGQDYLTRQVGALLEAIREEGPVGEGRRSFRLAGHLAAEGGFHLGDILAATAHLLAVHAWNNGYLAAAEVLTRRMREFGAESVELVQHLVRLETGSEQGWLPLEDREALIDYARRVQRPDIEQRAQAIAPLLPDVSDPESPDRMASES
;
A
#
# COMPACT_ATOMS: atom_id res chain seq x y z
N MET A 1 -31.92 -3.77 7.41
CA MET A 1 -31.54 -2.61 6.55
C MET A 1 -30.03 -2.57 6.24
N GLU A 2 -29.21 -3.45 6.83
CA GLU A 2 -27.74 -3.46 6.62
C GLU A 2 -27.30 -3.94 5.22
N GLY A 3 -28.06 -4.84 4.57
CA GLY A 3 -27.68 -5.39 3.25
C GLY A 3 -27.67 -4.35 2.12
N ALA A 4 -28.63 -3.41 2.09
CA ALA A 4 -28.72 -2.45 0.99
C ALA A 4 -27.58 -1.41 0.98
N GLY A 5 -27.08 -1.04 2.16
CA GLY A 5 -25.94 -0.13 2.31
C GLY A 5 -24.60 -0.80 1.95
N GLN A 6 -24.44 -2.06 2.33
CA GLN A 6 -23.27 -2.86 1.97
C GLN A 6 -23.21 -3.12 0.45
N ASP A 7 -24.33 -3.48 -0.17
CA ASP A 7 -24.45 -3.68 -1.63
C ASP A 7 -24.18 -2.40 -2.43
N TYR A 8 -24.46 -1.24 -1.83
CA TYR A 8 -24.17 0.05 -2.43
C TYR A 8 -22.67 0.38 -2.38
N LEU A 9 -22.03 0.22 -1.21
CA LEU A 9 -20.59 0.46 -1.05
C LEU A 9 -19.76 -0.47 -1.95
N THR A 10 -20.12 -1.75 -2.04
CA THR A 10 -19.45 -2.70 -2.94
C THR A 10 -19.53 -2.24 -4.40
N ARG A 11 -20.68 -1.71 -4.85
CA ARG A 11 -20.81 -1.16 -6.20
C ARG A 11 -19.99 0.10 -6.42
N GLN A 12 -19.92 1.00 -5.44
CA GLN A 12 -19.10 2.21 -5.53
C GLN A 12 -17.60 1.89 -5.60
N VAL A 13 -17.13 0.91 -4.81
CA VAL A 13 -15.75 0.40 -4.91
C VAL A 13 -15.49 -0.21 -6.29
N GLY A 14 -16.42 -1.01 -6.82
CA GLY A 14 -16.32 -1.56 -8.17
C GLY A 14 -16.20 -0.47 -9.24
N ALA A 15 -17.05 0.56 -9.17
CA ALA A 15 -17.04 1.69 -10.10
C ALA A 15 -15.73 2.50 -10.01
N LEU A 16 -15.16 2.68 -8.82
CA LEU A 16 -13.87 3.33 -8.63
C LEU A 16 -12.74 2.52 -9.28
N LEU A 17 -12.69 1.21 -9.04
CA LEU A 17 -11.66 0.33 -9.63
C LEU A 17 -11.78 0.26 -11.16
N GLU A 18 -12.99 0.26 -11.70
CA GLU A 18 -13.23 0.35 -13.14
C GLU A 18 -12.75 1.70 -13.69
N ALA A 19 -13.07 2.81 -13.03
CA ALA A 19 -12.59 4.13 -13.45
C ALA A 19 -11.06 4.24 -13.47
N ILE A 20 -10.37 3.65 -12.49
CA ILE A 20 -8.90 3.61 -12.44
C ILE A 20 -8.33 2.85 -13.66
N ARG A 21 -8.98 1.75 -14.06
CA ARG A 21 -8.55 0.95 -15.22
C ARG A 21 -8.87 1.62 -16.55
N GLU A 22 -10.00 2.31 -16.64
CA GLU A 22 -10.49 2.92 -17.89
C GLU A 22 -9.86 4.28 -18.19
N GLU A 23 -9.74 5.17 -17.19
CA GLU A 23 -9.17 6.51 -17.43
C GLU A 23 -7.67 6.44 -17.77
N GLY A 24 -6.99 5.42 -17.25
CA GLY A 24 -5.55 5.34 -17.27
C GLY A 24 -4.89 6.63 -16.74
N PRO A 25 -3.58 6.80 -16.98
CA PRO A 25 -2.86 8.02 -16.57
C PRO A 25 -3.15 9.26 -17.42
N VAL A 26 -3.70 9.10 -18.63
CA VAL A 26 -3.92 10.21 -19.58
C VAL A 26 -5.13 11.06 -19.17
N GLY A 27 -6.08 10.49 -18.41
CA GLY A 27 -7.28 11.17 -17.92
C GLY A 27 -7.12 12.03 -16.65
N GLU A 28 -5.89 12.19 -16.14
CA GLU A 28 -5.58 12.86 -14.84
C GLU A 28 -6.30 12.25 -13.61
N GLY A 29 -6.95 11.09 -13.78
CA GLY A 29 -7.74 10.41 -12.75
C GLY A 29 -9.02 11.16 -12.34
N ARG A 30 -9.55 12.08 -13.15
CA ARG A 30 -10.66 12.97 -12.74
C ARG A 30 -11.91 12.22 -12.26
N ARG A 31 -12.37 11.20 -12.98
CA ARG A 31 -13.52 10.38 -12.57
C ARG A 31 -13.16 9.56 -11.34
N SER A 32 -11.97 8.98 -11.31
CA SER A 32 -11.47 8.20 -10.17
C SER A 32 -11.49 9.02 -8.88
N PHE A 33 -10.97 10.25 -8.90
CA PHE A 33 -10.98 11.15 -7.74
C PHE A 33 -12.39 11.62 -7.34
N ARG A 34 -13.31 11.81 -8.29
CA ARG A 34 -14.72 12.12 -7.95
C ARG A 34 -15.40 10.95 -7.24
N LEU A 35 -15.24 9.73 -7.76
CA LEU A 35 -15.80 8.52 -7.15
C LEU A 35 -15.20 8.28 -5.75
N ALA A 36 -13.89 8.48 -5.61
CA ALA A 36 -13.19 8.46 -4.33
C ALA A 36 -13.79 9.46 -3.32
N GLY A 37 -14.08 10.69 -3.76
CA GLY A 37 -14.74 11.70 -2.92
C GLY A 37 -16.14 11.29 -2.46
N HIS A 38 -16.94 10.71 -3.35
CA HIS A 38 -18.26 10.17 -2.97
C HIS A 38 -18.15 9.01 -1.99
N LEU A 39 -17.22 8.08 -2.23
CA LEU A 39 -16.98 6.95 -1.34
C LEU A 39 -16.58 7.41 0.07
N ALA A 40 -15.74 8.43 0.19
CA ALA A 40 -15.39 9.01 1.49
C ALA A 40 -16.62 9.62 2.20
N ALA A 41 -17.42 10.41 1.47
CA ALA A 41 -18.60 11.06 2.03
C ALA A 41 -19.69 10.08 2.50
N GLU A 42 -19.88 8.98 1.75
CA GLU A 42 -20.97 8.02 1.98
C GLU A 42 -20.54 6.82 2.84
N GLY A 43 -19.28 6.41 2.74
CA GLY A 43 -18.71 5.27 3.47
C GLY A 43 -18.17 5.60 4.85
N GLY A 44 -18.14 6.88 5.24
CA GLY A 44 -17.59 7.33 6.52
C GLY A 44 -16.06 7.20 6.59
N PHE A 45 -15.38 7.12 5.45
CA PHE A 45 -13.92 7.08 5.39
C PHE A 45 -13.35 8.49 5.44
N HIS A 46 -12.16 8.61 6.00
CA HIS A 46 -11.42 9.87 5.94
C HIS A 46 -11.07 10.19 4.47
N LEU A 47 -11.43 11.39 4.02
CA LEU A 47 -11.28 11.79 2.61
C LEU A 47 -9.82 11.71 2.15
N GLY A 48 -8.87 12.14 2.99
CA GLY A 48 -7.44 12.08 2.68
C GLY A 48 -6.96 10.65 2.37
N ASP A 49 -7.46 9.66 3.11
CA ASP A 49 -7.04 8.27 3.00
C ASP A 49 -7.49 7.67 1.67
N ILE A 50 -8.76 7.91 1.31
CA ILE A 50 -9.34 7.41 0.06
C ILE A 50 -8.71 8.11 -1.15
N LEU A 51 -8.43 9.41 -1.07
CA LEU A 51 -7.75 10.14 -2.15
C LEU A 51 -6.28 9.71 -2.30
N ALA A 52 -5.56 9.49 -1.19
CA ALA A 52 -4.19 8.98 -1.20
C ALA A 52 -4.13 7.57 -1.80
N ALA A 53 -5.02 6.67 -1.39
CA ALA A 53 -5.11 5.32 -1.96
C ALA A 53 -5.43 5.35 -3.46
N THR A 54 -6.35 6.23 -3.88
CA THR A 54 -6.71 6.40 -5.30
C THR A 54 -5.53 6.90 -6.12
N ALA A 55 -4.80 7.90 -5.63
CA ALA A 55 -3.60 8.41 -6.29
C ALA A 55 -2.50 7.35 -6.39
N HIS A 56 -2.31 6.55 -5.34
CA HIS A 56 -1.37 5.43 -5.35
C HIS A 56 -1.73 4.38 -6.40
N LEU A 57 -2.98 3.94 -6.45
CA LEU A 57 -3.45 2.95 -7.43
C LEU A 57 -3.31 3.44 -8.87
N LEU A 58 -3.65 4.71 -9.12
CA LEU A 58 -3.43 5.34 -10.43
C LEU A 58 -1.94 5.41 -10.78
N ALA A 59 -1.06 5.72 -9.81
CA ALA A 59 0.38 5.78 -10.03
C ALA A 59 0.96 4.40 -10.38
N VAL A 60 0.55 3.36 -9.66
CA VAL A 60 0.93 1.96 -9.94
C VAL A 60 0.42 1.52 -11.31
N HIS A 61 -0.84 1.82 -11.63
CA HIS A 61 -1.40 1.53 -12.94
C HIS A 61 -0.63 2.25 -14.06
N ALA A 62 -0.29 3.52 -13.87
CA ALA A 62 0.50 4.29 -14.82
C ALA A 62 1.90 3.69 -15.03
N TRP A 63 2.57 3.33 -13.94
CA TRP A 63 3.88 2.69 -13.98
C TRP A 63 3.86 1.37 -14.75
N ASN A 64 2.90 0.49 -14.42
CA ASN A 64 2.76 -0.83 -15.05
C ASN A 64 2.46 -0.77 -16.55
N ASN A 65 1.94 0.38 -17.03
CA ASN A 65 1.65 0.61 -18.45
C ASN A 65 2.69 1.52 -19.14
N GLY A 66 3.84 1.80 -18.49
CA GLY A 66 4.95 2.56 -19.07
C GLY A 66 4.80 4.09 -19.05
N TYR A 67 3.79 4.62 -18.38
CA TYR A 67 3.53 6.07 -18.29
C TYR A 67 4.24 6.71 -17.09
N LEU A 68 5.57 6.68 -17.10
CA LEU A 68 6.41 7.08 -15.95
C LEU A 68 6.16 8.51 -15.48
N ALA A 69 6.02 9.47 -16.40
CA ALA A 69 5.76 10.87 -16.04
C ALA A 69 4.41 11.05 -15.29
N ALA A 70 3.39 10.30 -15.70
CA ALA A 70 2.11 10.32 -15.01
C ALA A 70 2.20 9.64 -13.64
N ALA A 71 2.93 8.52 -13.53
CA ALA A 71 3.18 7.86 -12.26
C ALA A 71 3.87 8.79 -11.26
N GLU A 72 4.86 9.58 -11.70
CA GLU A 72 5.53 10.59 -10.86
C GLU A 72 4.58 11.70 -10.42
N VAL A 73 3.77 12.25 -11.32
CA VAL A 73 2.78 13.29 -11.01
C VAL A 73 1.77 12.78 -9.98
N LEU A 74 1.25 11.56 -10.16
CA LEU A 74 0.29 10.95 -9.25
C LEU A 74 0.91 10.63 -7.89
N THR A 75 2.16 10.15 -7.86
CA THR A 75 2.92 9.93 -6.62
C THR A 75 3.15 11.23 -5.86
N ARG A 76 3.42 12.34 -6.57
CA ARG A 76 3.54 13.66 -5.95
C ARG A 76 2.20 14.13 -5.41
N ARG A 77 1.13 13.99 -6.20
CA ARG A 77 -0.23 14.37 -5.82
C ARG A 77 -0.71 13.61 -4.58
N MET A 78 -0.35 12.33 -4.44
CA MET A 78 -0.63 11.55 -3.23
C MET A 78 -0.15 12.27 -1.95
N ARG A 79 1.01 12.94 -2.01
CA ARG A 79 1.60 13.68 -0.88
C ARG A 79 0.82 14.93 -0.48
N GLU A 80 -0.05 15.43 -1.35
CA GLU A 80 -0.90 16.60 -1.09
C GLU A 80 -2.10 16.25 -0.18
N PHE A 81 -2.41 14.97 0.02
CA PHE A 81 -3.57 14.53 0.81
C PHE A 81 -3.29 14.32 2.30
N GLY A 82 -2.09 14.68 2.76
CA GLY A 82 -1.71 14.63 4.17
C GLY A 82 -0.73 13.50 4.49
N ALA A 83 0.22 13.80 5.40
CA ALA A 83 1.28 12.86 5.75
C ALA A 83 0.73 11.56 6.39
N GLU A 84 -0.28 11.67 7.25
CA GLU A 84 -0.90 10.51 7.91
C GLU A 84 -1.60 9.58 6.90
N SER A 85 -2.35 10.13 5.95
CA SER A 85 -3.01 9.35 4.90
C SER A 85 -1.99 8.67 3.97
N VAL A 86 -0.90 9.35 3.64
CA VAL A 86 0.20 8.78 2.85
C VAL A 86 0.88 7.63 3.59
N GLU A 87 1.19 7.84 4.86
CA GLU A 87 1.81 6.82 5.71
C GLU A 87 0.90 5.59 5.84
N LEU A 88 -0.39 5.78 6.11
CA LEU A 88 -1.38 4.71 6.13
C LEU A 88 -1.37 3.91 4.82
N VAL A 89 -1.45 4.57 3.67
CA VAL A 89 -1.49 3.90 2.36
C VAL A 89 -0.21 3.11 2.11
N GLN A 90 0.96 3.66 2.43
CA GLN A 90 2.23 2.96 2.29
C GLN A 90 2.29 1.69 3.15
N HIS A 91 1.82 1.76 4.40
CA HIS A 91 1.76 0.59 5.27
C HIS A 91 0.73 -0.44 4.78
N LEU A 92 -0.46 -0.02 4.34
CA LEU A 92 -1.45 -0.96 3.78
C LEU A 92 -0.92 -1.66 2.53
N VAL A 93 -0.25 -0.96 1.63
CA VAL A 93 0.36 -1.56 0.43
C VAL A 93 1.41 -2.61 0.81
N ARG A 94 2.29 -2.30 1.78
CA ARG A 94 3.25 -3.27 2.31
C ARG A 94 2.57 -4.49 2.91
N LEU A 95 1.52 -4.28 3.70
CA LEU A 95 0.78 -5.35 4.34
C LEU A 95 0.15 -6.30 3.32
N GLU A 96 -0.49 -5.76 2.28
CA GLU A 96 -1.08 -6.58 1.21
C GLU A 96 0.01 -7.30 0.41
N THR A 97 1.09 -6.60 0.05
CA THR A 97 2.24 -7.19 -0.65
C THR A 97 2.82 -8.37 0.13
N GLY A 98 3.02 -8.20 1.43
CA GLY A 98 3.52 -9.26 2.31
C GLY A 98 2.55 -10.41 2.50
N SER A 99 1.25 -10.12 2.55
CA SER A 99 0.20 -11.14 2.62
C SER A 99 0.17 -12.00 1.36
N GLU A 100 0.34 -11.38 0.19
CA GLU A 100 0.40 -12.08 -1.10
C GLU A 100 1.68 -12.92 -1.26
N GLN A 101 2.82 -12.40 -0.84
CA GLN A 101 4.12 -13.10 -0.94
C GLN A 101 4.32 -14.15 0.15
N GLY A 102 3.59 -14.05 1.27
CA GLY A 102 3.78 -14.88 2.46
C GLY A 102 4.97 -14.46 3.33
N TRP A 103 5.74 -13.45 2.92
CA TRP A 103 6.90 -12.94 3.64
C TRP A 103 7.08 -11.42 3.45
N LEU A 104 7.79 -10.79 4.38
CA LEU A 104 8.28 -9.40 4.30
C LEU A 104 9.67 -9.29 4.92
N PRO A 105 10.53 -8.36 4.45
CA PRO A 105 11.74 -8.00 5.19
C PRO A 105 11.42 -7.70 6.66
N LEU A 106 12.27 -8.16 7.58
CA LEU A 106 12.03 -7.98 9.02
C LEU A 106 11.76 -6.51 9.39
N GLU A 107 12.57 -5.59 8.85
CA GLU A 107 12.43 -4.14 9.07
C GLU A 107 11.06 -3.61 8.65
N ASP A 108 10.53 -4.08 7.52
CA ASP A 108 9.24 -3.68 6.99
C ASP A 108 8.09 -4.24 7.84
N ARG A 109 8.23 -5.48 8.31
CA ARG A 109 7.28 -6.11 9.22
C ARG A 109 7.25 -5.42 10.57
N GLU A 110 8.40 -5.06 11.14
CA GLU A 110 8.50 -4.33 12.40
C GLU A 110 7.90 -2.93 12.27
N ALA A 111 8.22 -2.21 11.18
CA ALA A 111 7.63 -0.90 10.90
C ALA A 111 6.10 -0.95 10.79
N LEU A 112 5.51 -2.02 10.23
CA LEU A 112 4.06 -2.23 10.22
C LEU A 112 3.47 -2.42 11.62
N ILE A 113 4.13 -3.20 12.47
CA ILE A 113 3.68 -3.46 13.84
C ILE A 113 3.76 -2.18 14.68
N ASP A 114 4.86 -1.43 14.57
CA ASP A 114 5.04 -0.17 15.30
C ASP A 114 4.02 0.89 14.85
N TYR A 115 3.80 1.00 13.54
CA TYR A 115 2.72 1.82 13.00
C TYR A 115 1.36 1.41 13.60
N ALA A 116 1.01 0.13 13.51
CA ALA A 116 -0.28 -0.39 13.97
C ALA A 116 -0.53 -0.10 15.45
N ARG A 117 0.49 -0.25 16.30
CA ARG A 117 0.41 0.09 17.73
C ARG A 117 0.20 1.57 17.97
N ARG A 118 0.96 2.42 17.27
CA ARG A 118 0.85 3.88 17.40
C ARG A 118 -0.55 4.39 17.04
N VAL A 119 -1.15 3.85 15.98
CA VAL A 119 -2.49 4.24 15.52
C VAL A 119 -3.62 3.36 16.08
N GLN A 120 -3.32 2.46 17.02
CA GLN A 120 -4.28 1.56 17.67
C GLN A 120 -5.10 0.71 16.68
N ARG A 121 -4.43 0.11 15.70
CA ARG A 121 -5.01 -0.76 14.66
C ARG A 121 -4.60 -2.22 14.87
N PRO A 122 -5.25 -2.95 15.81
CA PRO A 122 -4.89 -4.33 16.13
C PRO A 122 -5.10 -5.29 14.95
N ASP A 123 -5.98 -4.94 14.00
CA ASP A 123 -6.20 -5.68 12.76
C ASP A 123 -4.94 -5.68 11.87
N ILE A 124 -4.26 -4.53 11.76
CA ILE A 124 -3.00 -4.41 10.99
C ILE A 124 -1.89 -5.16 11.73
N GLU A 125 -1.78 -5.00 13.05
CA GLU A 125 -0.77 -5.69 13.86
C GLU A 125 -0.91 -7.21 13.71
N GLN A 126 -2.12 -7.76 13.88
CA GLN A 126 -2.36 -9.20 13.76
C GLN A 126 -1.98 -9.73 12.38
N ARG A 127 -2.37 -9.02 11.32
CA ARG A 127 -2.03 -9.40 9.94
C ARG A 127 -0.53 -9.34 9.69
N ALA A 128 0.15 -8.29 10.16
CA ALA A 128 1.61 -8.16 10.03
C ALA A 128 2.34 -9.27 10.80
N GLN A 129 1.85 -9.65 11.98
CA GLN A 129 2.43 -10.73 12.78
C GLN A 129 2.35 -12.09 12.09
N ALA A 130 1.28 -12.32 11.32
CA ALA A 130 1.05 -13.56 10.57
C ALA A 130 1.95 -13.71 9.31
N ILE A 131 2.58 -12.62 8.85
CA ILE A 131 3.50 -12.64 7.72
C ILE A 131 4.88 -13.11 8.21
N ALA A 132 5.51 -14.04 7.47
CA ALA A 132 6.83 -14.55 7.83
C ALA A 132 7.91 -13.46 7.68
N PRO A 133 8.79 -13.25 8.68
CA PRO A 133 9.92 -12.35 8.52
C PRO A 133 10.99 -12.99 7.64
N LEU A 134 11.44 -12.27 6.62
CA LEU A 134 12.67 -12.55 5.91
C LEU A 134 13.82 -11.84 6.64
N LEU A 135 14.70 -12.63 7.24
CA LEU A 135 15.95 -12.10 7.80
C LEU A 135 16.90 -11.76 6.64
N PRO A 136 17.66 -10.66 6.74
CA PRO A 136 18.76 -10.44 5.79
C PRO A 136 19.66 -11.68 5.84
N ASP A 137 20.01 -12.22 4.67
CA ASP A 137 20.91 -13.36 4.56
C ASP A 137 22.15 -13.07 5.41
N VAL A 138 22.31 -13.82 6.50
CA VAL A 138 23.56 -13.85 7.25
C VAL A 138 24.56 -14.53 6.33
N SER A 139 25.20 -13.75 5.47
CA SER A 139 26.41 -14.17 4.78
C SER A 139 27.50 -14.29 5.83
N ASP A 140 27.55 -15.43 6.51
CA ASP A 140 28.75 -15.91 7.17
C ASP A 140 29.03 -17.32 6.64
N PRO A 141 30.13 -17.47 5.91
CA PRO A 141 31.08 -18.49 6.28
C PRO A 141 32.18 -17.79 7.06
N GLU A 142 32.35 -18.23 8.31
CA GLU A 142 33.65 -18.23 8.97
C GLU A 142 34.73 -18.50 7.90
N SER A 143 35.58 -17.52 7.64
CA SER A 143 36.87 -17.78 7.03
C SER A 143 37.81 -17.99 8.21
N PRO A 144 38.03 -19.23 8.69
CA PRO A 144 39.04 -19.43 9.70
C PRO A 144 40.37 -19.11 9.04
N ASP A 145 41.01 -18.07 9.57
CA ASP A 145 42.45 -18.01 9.68
C ASP A 145 42.98 -19.37 10.16
N ARG A 146 43.29 -20.26 9.22
CA ARG A 146 44.34 -21.24 9.39
C ARG A 146 45.59 -20.65 8.77
N MET A 147 46.25 -19.84 9.59
CA MET A 147 47.69 -19.67 9.52
C MET A 147 48.39 -21.00 9.27
N ALA A 148 49.47 -20.91 8.50
CA ALA A 148 50.74 -21.60 8.72
C ALA A 148 50.67 -23.13 8.93
N SER A 149 51.17 -23.86 7.94
CA SER A 149 52.50 -24.48 8.05
C SER A 149 52.69 -25.51 6.94
N GLU A 150 53.83 -25.41 6.25
CA GLU A 150 54.72 -26.52 5.87
C GLU A 150 54.08 -27.66 5.02
N SER A 151 54.49 -27.98 3.79
CA SER A 151 55.81 -27.97 3.14
C SER A 151 55.67 -28.00 1.62
#